data_AF-A0A834VMH3-F1
#
_entry.id   AF-A0A834VMH3-F1
#
_cell.length_a   1.000
_cell.length_b   1.000
_cell.length_c   1.000
_cell.angle_alpha   90.00
_cell.angle_beta   90.00
_cell.angle_gamma   90.00
#
_symmetry.space_group_name_H-M   'P 1'
#
loop_
_entity.id
_entity.type
_entity.pdbx_description
1 polymer ?
#
loop_
_entity_poly.entity_id
_entity_poly.type
_entity_poly.pdbx_seq_one_letter_code
_entity_poly.pdbx_strand_id
1 'polypeptide(L)'
;MVRGRTDHGLDLPYLHGENYKEAYHPLMSNVMTCKRNQQGYHCAICHQAVSKEFYEHLHLAYCIAIVTDMNDRGEAQLRTCGIRLAVESPRGCGNHTYAQGFNLIFKLAWKHQAFEMPNLLPHNLPGFVYPERASGMMKGMPKVRGMTGQLSLKSTKMDIAKVQKSANELNLILY
;
A
#
# COMPACT_ATOMS: atom_id res chain seq x y z
N MET A 1 -11.96 4.65 -29.19
CA MET A 1 -12.25 5.43 -27.97
C MET A 1 -11.33 4.94 -26.86
N VAL A 2 -10.26 5.67 -26.51
CA VAL A 2 -9.34 5.28 -25.43
C VAL A 2 -9.76 6.05 -24.17
N ARG A 3 -10.62 5.42 -23.36
CA ARG A 3 -10.93 5.92 -22.01
C ARG A 3 -9.72 5.64 -21.13
N GLY A 4 -9.11 6.67 -20.53
CA GLY A 4 -8.33 6.46 -19.29
C GLY A 4 -6.87 6.92 -19.23
N ARG A 5 -6.31 7.65 -20.20
CA ARG A 5 -5.08 8.39 -19.90
C ARG A 5 -5.44 9.70 -19.22
N THR A 6 -5.27 9.73 -17.91
CA THR A 6 -5.11 10.99 -17.19
C THR A 6 -3.89 11.73 -17.77
N ASP A 7 -3.93 13.06 -17.73
CA ASP A 7 -2.90 13.97 -18.25
C ASP A 7 -1.48 13.67 -17.76
N HIS A 8 -1.36 13.09 -16.58
CA HIS A 8 -0.11 12.73 -15.92
C HIS A 8 0.49 11.37 -16.35
N GLY A 9 -0.19 10.60 -17.20
CA GLY A 9 0.37 9.38 -17.81
C GLY A 9 0.60 8.17 -16.88
N LEU A 10 0.08 8.20 -15.64
CA LEU A 10 0.18 7.06 -14.72
C LEU A 10 -1.08 6.20 -14.78
N ASP A 11 -0.90 4.88 -14.85
CA ASP A 11 -1.98 3.91 -14.63
C ASP A 11 -2.19 3.72 -13.12
N LEU A 12 -3.04 4.56 -12.53
CA LEU A 12 -3.35 4.51 -11.09
C LEU A 12 -3.96 3.16 -10.66
N PRO A 13 -4.91 2.57 -11.41
CA PRO A 13 -5.37 1.20 -11.15
C PRO A 13 -4.25 0.17 -11.09
N TYR A 14 -3.27 0.25 -12.00
CA TYR A 14 -2.11 -0.64 -11.97
C TYR A 14 -1.22 -0.38 -10.76
N LEU A 15 -0.96 0.89 -10.41
CA LEU A 15 -0.09 1.27 -9.29
C LEU A 15 -0.68 0.96 -7.90
N HIS A 16 -1.99 1.00 -7.75
CA HIS A 16 -2.66 0.86 -6.45
C HIS A 16 -3.38 -0.47 -6.26
N GLY A 17 -3.50 -1.27 -7.32
CA GLY A 17 -4.01 -2.63 -7.24
C GLY A 17 -5.54 -2.73 -7.16
N GLU A 18 -6.02 -3.92 -6.80
CA GLU A 18 -7.41 -4.33 -6.90
C GLU A 18 -8.35 -3.57 -5.96
N ASN A 19 -7.92 -3.23 -4.75
CA ASN A 19 -8.72 -2.42 -3.84
C ASN A 19 -8.99 -1.01 -4.38
N TYR A 20 -8.10 -0.47 -5.21
CA TYR A 20 -8.33 0.80 -5.92
C TYR A 20 -9.28 0.63 -7.12
N LYS A 21 -9.37 -0.57 -7.70
CA LYS A 21 -10.26 -0.87 -8.83
C LYS A 21 -11.69 -1.14 -8.35
N GLU A 22 -11.83 -2.06 -7.40
CA GLU A 22 -13.10 -2.69 -7.05
C GLU A 22 -13.73 -2.17 -5.76
N ALA A 23 -12.91 -1.75 -4.79
CA ALA A 23 -13.36 -1.37 -3.44
C ALA A 23 -13.13 0.13 -3.13
N TYR A 24 -12.89 0.92 -4.18
CA TYR A 24 -12.48 2.30 -4.04
C TYR A 24 -13.48 3.17 -3.27
N HIS A 25 -12.94 4.03 -2.42
CA HIS A 25 -13.68 5.07 -1.74
C HIS A 25 -12.78 6.30 -1.56
N PRO A 26 -13.24 7.54 -1.84
CA PRO A 26 -12.39 8.74 -1.75
C PRO A 26 -11.78 8.97 -0.36
N LEU A 27 -12.54 8.64 0.69
CA LEU A 27 -12.12 8.75 2.09
C LEU A 27 -11.29 7.57 2.62
N MET A 28 -10.88 6.65 1.76
CA MET A 28 -9.98 5.57 2.16
C MET A 28 -8.62 6.17 2.54
N SER A 29 -8.18 5.91 3.77
CA SER A 29 -6.89 6.39 4.29
C SER A 29 -5.76 5.41 4.02
N ASN A 30 -6.10 4.14 3.76
CA ASN A 30 -5.14 3.14 3.34
C ASN A 30 -5.77 2.16 2.33
N VAL A 31 -5.23 2.11 1.10
CA VAL A 31 -5.77 1.29 0.01
C VAL A 31 -5.61 -0.20 0.23
N MET A 32 -4.59 -0.61 1.00
CA MET A 32 -4.33 -2.03 1.25
C MET A 32 -5.31 -2.63 2.26
N THR A 33 -5.68 -1.88 3.30
CA THR A 33 -6.55 -2.34 4.38
C THR A 33 -8.02 -1.96 4.19
N CYS A 34 -8.33 -1.16 3.16
CA CYS A 34 -9.62 -0.50 2.96
C CYS A 34 -10.08 0.36 4.15
N LYS A 35 -9.17 0.72 5.06
CA LYS A 35 -9.48 1.57 6.22
C LYS A 35 -9.93 2.94 5.72
N ARG A 36 -11.06 3.40 6.22
CA ARG A 36 -11.61 4.73 5.94
C ARG A 36 -11.32 5.66 7.10
N ASN A 37 -11.05 6.92 6.80
CA ASN A 37 -11.12 7.96 7.81
C ASN A 37 -12.49 8.64 7.71
N GLN A 38 -13.27 8.59 8.80
CA GLN A 38 -14.58 9.25 8.87
C GLN A 38 -14.44 10.76 9.02
N GLN A 39 -13.29 11.25 9.45
CA GLN A 39 -13.00 12.68 9.45
C GLN A 39 -12.81 13.14 8.00
N GLY A 40 -13.71 14.02 7.54
CA GLY A 40 -13.66 14.64 6.23
C GLY A 40 -12.30 15.30 6.01
N TYR A 41 -11.53 14.75 5.09
CA TYR A 41 -10.29 15.36 4.65
C TYR A 41 -10.64 16.37 3.55
N HIS A 42 -10.03 17.54 3.58
CA HIS A 42 -10.09 18.51 2.49
C HIS A 42 -8.78 18.47 1.72
N CYS A 43 -8.85 18.62 0.40
CA CYS A 43 -7.63 18.78 -0.40
C CYS A 43 -6.94 20.08 0.00
N ALA A 44 -5.62 20.04 0.21
CA ALA A 44 -4.84 21.23 0.53
C ALA A 44 -4.79 22.24 -0.64
N ILE A 45 -4.97 21.75 -1.87
CA ILE A 45 -4.92 22.55 -3.11
C ILE A 45 -6.31 23.11 -3.44
N CYS A 46 -7.34 22.24 -3.48
CA CYS A 46 -8.69 22.64 -3.90
C CYS A 46 -9.55 23.17 -2.76
N HIS A 47 -9.16 22.95 -1.50
CA HIS A 47 -9.96 23.24 -0.29
C HIS A 47 -11.36 22.59 -0.25
N GLN A 48 -11.61 21.62 -1.13
CA GLN A 48 -12.87 20.89 -1.25
C GLN A 48 -12.78 19.50 -0.61
N ALA A 49 -13.95 18.92 -0.32
CA ALA A 49 -14.05 17.55 0.18
C ALA A 49 -13.43 16.55 -0.82
N VAL A 50 -12.74 15.53 -0.31
CA VAL A 50 -12.05 14.57 -1.17
C VAL A 50 -13.01 13.81 -2.09
N SER A 51 -12.77 13.93 -3.39
CA SER A 51 -13.44 13.19 -4.46
C SER A 51 -12.46 12.24 -5.17
N LYS A 52 -12.96 11.47 -6.14
CA LYS A 52 -12.12 10.61 -7.00
C LYS A 52 -11.21 11.42 -7.92
N GLU A 53 -11.68 12.56 -8.39
CA GLU A 53 -10.94 13.46 -9.29
C GLU A 53 -9.61 13.90 -8.68
N PHE A 54 -9.52 14.04 -7.35
CA PHE A 54 -8.25 14.40 -6.70
C PHE A 54 -7.16 13.34 -6.82
N TYR A 55 -7.52 12.09 -7.03
CA TYR A 55 -6.55 11.04 -7.33
C TYR A 55 -6.20 11.07 -8.83
N GLU A 56 -7.20 11.29 -9.69
CA GLU A 56 -7.02 11.41 -11.15
C GLU A 56 -6.20 12.64 -11.56
N HIS A 57 -6.17 13.69 -10.73
CA HIS A 57 -5.31 14.87 -10.89
C HIS A 57 -4.07 14.86 -9.98
N LEU A 58 -3.78 13.73 -9.33
CA LEU A 58 -2.64 13.55 -8.43
C LEU A 58 -2.53 14.60 -7.30
N HIS A 59 -3.62 15.20 -6.85
CA HIS A 59 -3.59 15.93 -5.57
C HIS A 59 -3.38 14.95 -4.41
N LEU A 60 -3.91 13.74 -4.57
CA LEU A 60 -3.78 12.61 -3.65
C LEU A 60 -3.28 11.38 -4.40
N ALA A 61 -2.52 10.54 -3.69
CA ALA A 61 -2.10 9.23 -4.16
C ALA A 61 -2.01 8.26 -2.97
N TYR A 62 -1.79 6.97 -3.24
CA TYR A 62 -1.43 6.00 -2.20
C TYR A 62 0.04 5.63 -2.27
N CYS A 63 0.66 5.49 -1.10
CA CYS A 63 2.06 5.14 -0.99
C CYS A 63 2.34 3.75 -1.57
N ILE A 64 3.25 3.69 -2.55
CA ILE A 64 3.65 2.45 -3.22
C ILE A 64 4.94 1.84 -2.65
N ALA A 65 5.49 2.43 -1.59
CA ALA A 65 6.67 1.87 -0.91
C ALA A 65 6.40 0.44 -0.44
N ILE A 66 7.38 -0.43 -0.65
CA ILE A 66 7.32 -1.83 -0.22
C ILE A 66 7.58 -1.88 1.29
N VAL A 67 6.69 -2.53 2.03
CA VAL A 67 6.81 -2.75 3.47
C VAL A 67 6.66 -4.24 3.77
N THR A 68 7.29 -4.67 4.86
CA THR A 68 7.07 -6.01 5.41
C THR A 68 5.99 -5.91 6.49
N ASP A 69 5.05 -6.82 6.46
CA ASP A 69 3.98 -6.97 7.44
C ASP A 69 3.93 -8.42 7.92
N MET A 70 3.25 -8.69 9.03
CA MET A 70 3.03 -10.06 9.50
C MET A 70 1.61 -10.49 9.17
N ASN A 71 1.43 -11.68 8.59
CA ASN A 71 0.11 -12.25 8.39
C ASN A 71 -0.47 -12.82 9.71
N ASP A 72 -1.70 -13.30 9.70
CA ASP A 72 -2.36 -13.89 10.89
C ASP A 72 -1.66 -15.16 11.42
N ARG A 73 -0.74 -15.73 10.63
CA ARG A 73 0.11 -16.87 11.00
C ARG A 73 1.48 -16.44 11.55
N GLY A 74 1.75 -15.14 11.64
CA GLY A 74 3.03 -14.58 12.09
C GLY A 74 4.15 -14.65 11.05
N GLU A 75 3.84 -14.93 9.79
CA GLU A 75 4.81 -14.99 8.70
C GLU A 75 4.96 -13.61 8.04
N ALA A 76 6.21 -13.25 7.72
CA ALA A 76 6.52 -12.01 7.03
C ALA A 76 6.00 -12.03 5.59
N GLN A 77 5.20 -11.03 5.23
CA GLN A 77 4.65 -10.83 3.89
C GLN A 77 5.03 -9.44 3.37
N LEU A 78 5.41 -9.37 2.09
CA LEU A 78 5.65 -8.10 1.42
C LEU A 78 4.34 -7.50 0.96
N ARG A 79 4.14 -6.21 1.22
CA ARG A 79 3.00 -5.46 0.72
C ARG A 79 3.37 -4.02 0.35
N THR A 80 2.46 -3.30 -0.31
CA THR A 80 2.60 -1.84 -0.40
C THR A 80 2.16 -1.19 0.91
N CYS A 81 2.76 -0.04 1.22
CA CYS A 81 2.38 0.76 2.38
C CYS A 81 0.89 1.15 2.32
N GLY A 82 0.46 1.64 1.17
CA GLY A 82 -0.93 1.95 0.86
C GLY A 82 -1.51 3.17 1.57
N ILE A 83 -0.74 3.86 2.43
CA ILE A 83 -1.20 5.06 3.13
C ILE A 83 -1.45 6.19 2.12
N ARG A 84 -2.58 6.87 2.25
CA ARG A 84 -2.91 8.05 1.46
C ARG A 84 -1.94 9.18 1.75
N LEU A 85 -1.45 9.83 0.70
CA LEU A 85 -0.55 10.97 0.78
C LEU A 85 -1.04 12.11 -0.11
N ALA A 86 -0.77 13.35 0.30
CA ALA A 86 -0.90 14.52 -0.57
C ALA A 86 0.38 14.66 -1.39
N VAL A 87 0.27 14.66 -2.72
CA VAL A 87 1.46 14.56 -3.59
C VAL A 87 2.34 15.81 -3.48
N GLU A 88 1.70 16.98 -3.34
CA GLU A 88 2.37 18.26 -3.14
C GLU A 88 3.24 18.30 -1.87
N SER A 89 2.81 17.61 -0.79
CA SER A 89 3.46 17.61 0.52
C SER A 89 4.97 17.39 0.41
N PRO A 90 5.80 18.01 1.26
CA PRO A 90 7.24 17.71 1.26
C PRO A 90 7.56 16.31 1.82
N ARG A 91 6.66 15.69 2.60
CA ARG A 91 6.98 14.50 3.41
C ARG A 91 6.51 13.16 2.84
N GLY A 92 5.91 13.11 1.65
CA GLY A 92 5.29 11.88 1.13
C GLY A 92 4.18 11.38 2.07
N CYS A 93 4.17 10.09 2.40
CA CYS A 93 3.16 9.51 3.30
C CYS A 93 3.50 9.63 4.79
N GLY A 94 4.50 10.44 5.16
CA GLY A 94 5.00 10.60 6.52
C GLY A 94 6.05 9.56 6.90
N ASN A 95 5.79 8.28 6.66
CA ASN A 95 6.74 7.18 6.91
C ASN A 95 7.70 6.94 5.73
N HIS A 96 7.27 7.25 4.51
CA HIS A 96 8.04 7.06 3.28
C HIS A 96 8.15 8.41 2.58
N THR A 97 9.25 9.09 2.86
CA THR A 97 9.46 10.48 2.44
C THR A 97 10.05 10.56 1.04
N TYR A 98 9.79 11.67 0.34
CA TYR A 98 10.40 11.94 -0.96
C TYR A 98 11.92 12.08 -0.87
N ALA A 99 12.45 12.58 0.25
CA ALA A 99 13.90 12.70 0.49
C ALA A 99 14.61 11.34 0.50
N GLN A 100 13.90 10.26 0.82
CA GLN A 100 14.40 8.88 0.78
C GLN A 100 14.16 8.20 -0.59
N GLY A 101 13.68 8.94 -1.60
CA GLY A 101 13.43 8.42 -2.94
C GLY A 101 12.07 7.73 -3.13
N PHE A 102 11.24 7.61 -2.09
CA PHE A 102 9.93 6.97 -2.21
C PHE A 102 8.92 7.84 -2.94
N ASN A 103 8.02 7.19 -3.69
CA ASN A 103 6.85 7.82 -4.32
C ASN A 103 7.17 8.96 -5.30
N LEU A 104 8.44 9.14 -5.70
CA LEU A 104 8.88 10.22 -6.58
C LEU A 104 8.12 10.25 -7.90
N ILE A 105 7.70 9.08 -8.40
CA ILE A 105 6.89 8.96 -9.61
C ILE A 105 5.64 9.84 -9.58
N PHE A 106 4.91 9.90 -8.46
CA PHE A 106 3.72 10.75 -8.35
C PHE A 106 4.08 12.23 -8.41
N LYS A 107 5.20 12.61 -7.79
CA LYS A 107 5.65 14.00 -7.74
C LYS A 107 6.18 14.48 -9.10
N LEU A 108 6.86 13.61 -9.83
CA LEU A 108 7.32 13.87 -11.20
C LEU A 108 6.13 13.96 -12.15
N ALA A 109 5.21 13.00 -12.10
CA ALA A 109 4.01 12.98 -12.93
C ALA A 109 3.10 14.20 -12.67
N TRP A 110 2.90 14.59 -11.40
CA TRP A 110 2.14 15.78 -11.03
C TRP A 110 2.79 17.08 -11.55
N LYS A 111 4.12 17.12 -11.66
CA LYS A 111 4.86 18.25 -12.24
C LYS A 111 4.98 18.16 -13.76
N HIS A 112 4.34 17.18 -14.41
CA HIS A 112 4.50 16.87 -15.84
C HIS A 112 5.97 16.68 -16.26
N GLN A 113 6.79 16.13 -15.36
CA GLN A 113 8.18 15.78 -15.62
C GLN A 113 8.29 14.32 -16.05
N ALA A 114 9.36 13.99 -16.77
CA ALA A 114 9.65 12.61 -17.13
C ALA A 114 9.83 11.75 -15.87
N PHE A 115 9.29 10.54 -15.90
CA PHE A 115 9.41 9.55 -14.86
C PHE A 115 9.51 8.16 -15.47
N GLU A 116 10.02 7.22 -14.69
CA GLU A 116 10.03 5.80 -15.03
C GLU A 116 9.01 5.06 -14.17
N MET A 117 8.24 4.17 -14.80
CA MET A 117 7.34 3.30 -14.06
C MET A 117 8.17 2.32 -13.22
N PRO A 118 7.75 2.01 -11.97
CA PRO A 118 8.44 1.00 -11.18
C PRO A 118 8.37 -0.35 -11.89
N ASN A 119 9.52 -0.98 -12.07
CA ASN A 119 9.63 -2.30 -12.72
C ASN A 119 8.93 -3.41 -11.94
N LEU A 120 8.70 -3.22 -10.64
CA LEU A 120 8.04 -4.18 -9.77
C LEU A 120 7.11 -3.47 -8.79
N LEU A 121 5.88 -3.96 -8.70
CA LEU A 121 4.93 -3.61 -7.65
C LEU A 121 4.68 -4.85 -6.79
N PRO A 122 4.63 -4.73 -5.44
CA PRO A 122 4.42 -5.86 -4.55
C PRO A 122 3.18 -6.68 -4.86
N HIS A 123 2.08 -6.06 -5.30
CA HIS A 123 0.84 -6.76 -5.66
C HIS A 123 0.91 -7.58 -6.94
N ASN A 124 2.04 -7.54 -7.64
CA ASN A 124 2.34 -8.43 -8.77
C ASN A 124 3.22 -9.62 -8.37
N LEU A 125 3.67 -9.71 -7.11
CA LEU A 125 4.53 -10.80 -6.63
C LEU A 125 3.72 -12.05 -6.24
N PRO A 126 4.25 -13.26 -6.48
CA PRO A 126 3.64 -14.50 -5.99
C PRO A 126 3.50 -14.47 -4.46
N GLY A 127 2.33 -14.88 -3.94
CA GLY A 127 2.07 -14.90 -2.51
C GLY A 127 1.66 -13.55 -1.92
N PHE A 128 1.49 -12.50 -2.73
CA PHE A 128 0.88 -11.26 -2.27
C PHE A 128 -0.59 -11.49 -1.90
N VAL A 129 -0.97 -11.00 -0.72
CA VAL A 129 -2.35 -11.04 -0.24
C VAL A 129 -2.73 -9.64 0.24
N TYR A 130 -3.89 -9.14 -0.17
CA TYR A 130 -4.46 -7.97 0.50
C TYR A 130 -4.80 -8.36 1.93
N PRO A 131 -4.32 -7.63 2.96
CA PRO A 131 -4.69 -7.95 4.34
C PRO A 131 -6.22 -8.02 4.44
N GLU A 132 -6.75 -8.99 5.18
CA GLU A 132 -8.20 -9.17 5.33
C GLU A 132 -8.83 -7.80 5.58
N ARG A 133 -9.84 -7.46 4.75
CA ARG A 133 -10.54 -6.17 4.81
C ARG A 133 -10.85 -5.91 6.27
N ALA A 134 -10.20 -4.90 6.88
CA ALA A 134 -10.23 -4.69 8.32
C ALA A 134 -11.66 -4.91 8.82
N SER A 135 -11.84 -5.96 9.61
CA SER A 135 -13.09 -6.65 9.88
C SER A 135 -14.10 -5.69 10.53
N GLY A 136 -14.79 -4.92 9.71
CA GLY A 136 -15.78 -3.93 10.09
C GLY A 136 -16.97 -3.84 9.13
N MET A 137 -16.97 -4.64 8.05
CA MET A 137 -18.06 -4.68 7.05
C MET A 137 -18.51 -6.10 6.69
N MET A 138 -18.38 -7.07 7.60
CA MET A 138 -19.10 -8.36 7.50
C MET A 138 -20.14 -8.51 8.60
N LYS A 139 -21.16 -7.65 8.59
CA LYS A 139 -22.50 -8.07 9.06
C LYS A 139 -23.16 -8.77 7.87
N GLY A 140 -23.05 -10.10 7.77
CA GLY A 140 -23.91 -10.86 6.85
C GLY A 140 -23.39 -12.14 6.21
N MET A 141 -22.16 -12.61 6.45
CA MET A 141 -21.75 -13.92 5.92
C MET A 141 -21.95 -15.05 6.96
N PRO A 142 -22.61 -16.17 6.59
CA PRO A 142 -22.85 -17.26 7.51
C PRO A 142 -21.52 -17.93 7.92
N LYS A 143 -21.31 -18.05 9.24
CA LYS A 143 -20.19 -18.79 9.85
C LYS A 143 -20.16 -20.22 9.34
N VAL A 144 -19.12 -20.58 8.59
CA VAL A 144 -18.77 -21.99 8.39
C VAL A 144 -18.10 -22.50 9.67
N ARG A 145 -18.68 -23.53 10.28
CA ARG A 145 -18.16 -24.19 11.48
C ARG A 145 -17.07 -25.21 11.11
N GLY A 146 -16.07 -25.34 11.99
CA GLY A 146 -15.08 -26.43 12.02
C GLY A 146 -13.67 -25.92 11.71
N MET A 147 -12.59 -26.28 12.40
CA MET A 147 -12.31 -27.29 13.41
C MET A 147 -11.25 -26.74 14.37
N THR A 148 -11.37 -27.10 15.64
CA THR A 148 -10.37 -26.85 16.69
C THR A 148 -9.14 -27.72 16.50
N GLY A 149 -7.95 -27.10 16.58
CA GLY A 149 -6.68 -27.80 16.76
C GLY A 149 -5.69 -26.88 17.48
N GLN A 150 -5.59 -27.02 18.79
CA GLN A 150 -4.56 -26.38 19.61
C GLN A 150 -3.18 -26.95 19.26
N LEU A 151 -2.19 -26.09 18.96
CA LEU A 151 -0.80 -26.40 19.21
C LEU A 151 -0.10 -25.19 19.84
N SER A 152 0.16 -25.32 21.14
CA SER A 152 1.01 -24.46 21.95
C SER A 152 2.47 -24.79 21.67
N LEU A 153 3.27 -23.82 21.22
CA LEU A 153 4.73 -23.94 21.25
C LEU A 153 5.35 -22.61 21.68
N LYS A 154 5.87 -22.61 22.90
CA LYS A 154 6.74 -21.58 23.48
C LYS A 154 8.09 -21.65 22.76
N SER A 155 8.56 -20.59 22.10
CA SER A 155 9.95 -20.51 21.62
C SER A 155 10.81 -19.64 22.55
N THR A 156 12.00 -20.17 22.86
CA THR A 156 13.02 -19.61 23.74
C THR A 156 14.07 -18.85 22.91
N LYS A 157 14.76 -17.90 23.56
CA LYS A 157 15.65 -16.85 23.00
C LYS A 157 16.82 -17.30 22.09
N MET A 158 16.95 -18.57 21.71
CA MET A 158 18.05 -19.07 20.89
C MET A 158 17.87 -18.85 19.38
N ASP A 159 16.66 -18.58 18.90
CA ASP A 159 16.38 -18.47 17.45
C ASP A 159 16.80 -17.12 16.82
N ILE A 160 17.09 -16.09 17.64
CA ILE A 160 17.42 -14.74 17.15
C ILE A 160 18.81 -14.67 16.51
N ALA A 161 19.76 -15.50 16.96
CA ALA A 161 21.14 -15.46 16.45
C ALA A 161 21.28 -16.04 15.03
N LYS A 162 20.34 -16.88 14.59
CA LYS A 162 20.42 -17.52 13.27
C LYS A 162 19.87 -16.63 12.15
N VAL A 163 18.90 -15.77 12.45
CA VAL A 163 18.27 -14.85 11.49
C VAL A 163 19.21 -13.71 11.08
N GLN A 164 20.05 -13.22 12.00
CA GLN A 164 21.01 -12.14 11.70
C GLN A 164 22.15 -12.55 10.76
N LYS A 165 22.54 -13.84 10.76
CA LYS A 165 23.61 -14.32 9.87
C LYS A 165 23.13 -14.43 8.41
N SER A 166 21.88 -14.85 8.22
CA SER A 166 21.27 -15.00 6.87
C SER A 166 21.00 -13.67 6.16
N ALA A 167 20.72 -12.60 6.91
CA ALA A 167 20.49 -11.27 6.33
C ALA A 167 21.78 -10.63 5.77
N ASN A 168 22.94 -10.95 6.35
CA ASN A 168 24.23 -10.45 5.85
C ASN A 168 24.75 -11.22 4.63
N GLU A 169 24.40 -12.51 4.48
CA GLU A 169 24.79 -13.30 3.30
C GLU A 169 24.00 -12.87 2.04
N LEU A 170 22.76 -12.38 2.19
CA LEU A 170 21.98 -11.84 1.06
C LEU A 170 22.50 -10.51 0.52
N ASN A 171 23.23 -9.72 1.33
CA ASN A 171 23.85 -8.47 0.87
C ASN A 171 25.17 -8.68 0.10
N LEU A 172 25.77 -9.87 0.18
CA LEU A 172 27.03 -10.20 -0.51
C LEU A 172 26.83 -10.78 -1.92
N ILE A 173 25.59 -11.09 -2.31
CA ILE A 173 25.25 -11.65 -3.63
C ILE A 173 24.87 -10.55 -4.64
N LEU A 174 24.85 -9.28 -4.21
CA LEU A 174 24.43 -8.13 -5.03
C LEU A 174 25.56 -7.17 -5.45
N TYR A 175 26.81 -7.62 -5.47
CA TYR A 175 27.93 -6.90 -6.12
C TYR A 175 28.74 -7.83 -7.02
#